data_AF-A0A081AGF9-F1
#
_entry.id   AF-A0A081AGF9-F1
#
_cell.length_a   1.000
_cell.length_b   1.000
_cell.length_c   1.000
_cell.angle_alpha   90.00
_cell.angle_beta   90.00
_cell.angle_gamma   90.00
#
_symmetry.space_group_name_H-M   'P 1'
#
loop_
_entity.id
_entity.type
_entity.pdbx_description
1 polymer ?
#
loop_
_entity_poly.entity_id
_entity_poly.type
_entity_poly.pdbx_seq_one_letter_code
_entity_poly.pdbx_strand_id
1 'polypeptide(L)'
;MLDDNAFTFGYNVNEDGTPAIGEGVDDDPTIVGISTPYVVEMLRYAAKYVLHIDTTYKLDQSGYPVLVLGISDQSRSFHLVAMFVTSQQTGGLISMALQSVFDVFKVITGNYPDIRYCVADTDKAQYNAVMDTTSSKRSRSSNGALTYWGCYHTPTGFATTNNPVEQFNNAIKRDYSLRTLLKLVALAEQLSLMCRYRSRRTYVFAVESKPNREMQDRYKYLQKNGRLSVIQSHKHGLDFLLDGPIETHIAYAYQLGAQPRLPTPDTGLERKKLGKRNKHRMETAEQPVGGWRVDMEEKSCPCRSWYKYRLCVHVLAALYASGKPIPGEKQVKKRFVNRSCKRKGRNAAVSPVLSYK
;
A
#
# COMPACT_ATOMS: atom_id res chain seq x y z
N MET A 1 -10.40 23.10 -8.35
CA MET A 1 -9.16 22.33 -8.20
C MET A 1 -8.43 22.92 -7.02
N LEU A 2 -7.99 22.11 -6.06
CA LEU A 2 -7.10 22.61 -5.00
C LEU A 2 -5.80 23.11 -5.64
N ASP A 3 -5.23 24.18 -5.09
CA ASP A 3 -3.94 24.72 -5.52
C ASP A 3 -2.88 23.61 -5.52
N ASP A 4 -2.05 23.56 -6.56
CA ASP A 4 -0.98 22.59 -6.73
C ASP A 4 0.39 23.14 -6.29
N ASN A 5 0.44 24.40 -5.87
CA ASN A 5 1.63 25.03 -5.33
C ASN A 5 2.01 24.39 -3.99
N ALA A 6 3.31 24.09 -3.88
CA ALA A 6 3.87 23.69 -2.61
C ALA A 6 4.03 24.91 -1.71
N PHE A 7 3.74 24.74 -0.43
CA PHE A 7 3.97 25.73 0.60
C PHE A 7 4.75 25.10 1.75
N THR A 8 5.37 25.95 2.56
CA THR A 8 6.06 25.55 3.78
C THR A 8 5.26 25.96 5.00
N PHE A 9 5.37 25.20 6.10
CA PHE A 9 4.58 25.42 7.31
C PHE A 9 5.22 24.72 8.53
N GLY A 10 4.63 24.90 9.72
CA GLY A 10 5.03 24.20 10.94
C GLY A 10 6.19 24.82 11.72
N TYR A 11 6.72 25.95 11.26
CA TYR A 11 7.58 26.85 12.01
C TYR A 11 6.77 28.01 12.60
N ASN A 12 7.33 28.68 13.60
CA ASN A 12 6.79 29.93 14.13
C ASN A 12 7.03 31.08 13.15
N VAL A 13 6.26 32.16 13.27
CA VAL A 13 6.41 33.35 12.41
C VAL A 13 6.81 34.52 13.31
N ASN A 14 7.85 35.24 12.90
CA ASN A 14 8.30 36.46 13.57
C ASN A 14 7.27 37.59 13.43
N GLU A 15 7.40 38.65 14.23
CA GLU A 15 6.51 39.83 14.15
C GLU A 15 6.51 40.49 12.76
N ASP A 16 7.62 40.39 12.03
CA ASP A 16 7.78 40.92 10.67
C ASP A 16 7.20 40.00 9.58
N GLY A 17 6.60 38.87 9.96
CA GLY A 17 6.02 37.89 9.03
C GLY A 17 7.03 36.90 8.44
N THR A 18 8.30 36.95 8.81
CA THR A 18 9.32 36.01 8.33
C THR A 18 9.27 34.67 9.09
N PRO A 19 9.65 33.55 8.46
CA PRO A 19 9.79 32.26 9.15
C PRO A 19 10.81 32.32 10.28
N ALA A 20 10.38 32.04 11.51
CA ALA A 20 11.24 31.83 12.67
C ALA A 20 11.68 30.36 12.70
N ILE A 21 12.75 30.06 11.95
CA ILE A 21 13.33 28.71 11.86
C ILE A 21 14.41 28.59 12.94
N GLY A 22 14.25 27.62 13.83
CA GLY A 22 15.21 27.40 14.91
C GLY A 22 16.59 26.97 14.42
N GLU A 23 17.62 27.23 15.22
CA GLU A 23 19.04 26.97 14.91
C GLU A 23 19.40 25.48 14.82
N GLY A 24 18.50 24.60 15.25
CA GLY A 24 18.66 23.15 15.18
C GLY A 24 19.35 22.53 16.39
N VAL A 25 19.38 23.28 17.51
CA VAL A 25 19.82 22.80 18.82
C VAL A 25 18.63 22.26 19.62
N ASP A 26 18.88 21.64 20.78
CA ASP A 26 17.81 21.01 21.57
C ASP A 26 16.74 21.98 22.08
N ASP A 27 17.16 23.18 22.50
CA ASP A 27 16.26 24.22 23.00
C ASP A 27 15.63 25.09 21.89
N ASP A 28 16.14 24.99 20.65
CA ASP A 28 15.66 25.73 19.48
C ASP A 28 15.72 24.86 18.22
N PRO A 29 14.83 23.85 18.11
CA PRO A 29 14.88 22.87 17.04
C PRO A 29 14.38 23.45 15.71
N THR A 30 15.05 23.05 14.62
CA THR A 30 14.57 23.31 13.26
C THR A 30 13.40 22.40 12.93
N ILE A 31 12.29 22.96 12.46
CA ILE A 31 11.17 22.22 11.87
C ILE A 31 10.60 22.97 10.68
N VAL A 32 10.58 22.33 9.51
CA VAL A 32 9.99 22.91 8.29
C VAL A 32 9.18 21.85 7.57
N GLY A 33 7.87 21.99 7.62
CA GLY A 33 6.90 21.21 6.86
C GLY A 33 6.79 21.67 5.42
N ILE A 34 6.60 20.73 4.49
CA ILE A 34 6.44 20.97 3.06
C ILE A 34 5.28 20.10 2.56
N SER A 35 4.28 20.72 1.93
CA SER A 35 3.16 20.00 1.30
C SER A 35 2.44 20.86 0.24
N THR A 36 1.36 20.34 -0.34
CA THR A 36 0.38 21.11 -1.11
C THR A 36 -1.02 20.90 -0.51
N PRO A 37 -2.00 21.78 -0.79
CA PRO A 37 -3.34 21.61 -0.25
C PRO A 37 -3.97 20.27 -0.66
N TYR A 38 -3.77 19.84 -1.91
CA TYR A 38 -4.22 18.54 -2.39
C TYR A 38 -3.58 17.37 -1.64
N VAL A 39 -2.27 17.44 -1.39
CA VAL A 39 -1.52 16.37 -0.71
C VAL A 39 -1.97 16.27 0.75
N VAL A 40 -2.17 17.40 1.46
CA VAL A 40 -2.71 17.40 2.82
C VAL A 40 -4.14 16.85 2.88
N GLU A 41 -4.99 17.15 1.88
CA GLU A 41 -6.38 16.65 1.83
C GLU A 41 -6.46 15.12 1.85
N MET A 42 -5.40 14.40 1.46
CA MET A 42 -5.33 12.94 1.55
C MET A 42 -5.54 12.42 2.98
N LEU A 43 -5.31 13.25 4.00
CA LEU A 43 -5.57 12.91 5.39
C LEU A 43 -7.05 12.61 5.69
N ARG A 44 -7.99 13.03 4.83
CA ARG A 44 -9.42 12.66 4.94
C ARG A 44 -9.67 11.16 4.94
N TYR A 45 -8.73 10.37 4.40
CA TYR A 45 -8.81 8.92 4.39
C TYR A 45 -8.37 8.27 5.72
N ALA A 46 -7.72 9.01 6.63
CA ALA A 46 -7.19 8.44 7.88
C ALA A 46 -8.28 7.84 8.81
N ALA A 47 -9.54 8.23 8.61
CA ALA A 47 -10.67 7.68 9.34
C ALA A 47 -10.92 6.19 9.03
N LYS A 48 -10.47 5.71 7.87
CA LYS A 48 -10.66 4.31 7.42
C LYS A 48 -9.36 3.62 7.05
N TYR A 49 -8.32 4.39 6.75
CA TYR A 49 -7.04 3.92 6.22
C TYR A 49 -5.88 4.20 7.18
N VAL A 50 -4.76 3.53 6.94
CA VAL A 50 -3.60 3.57 7.83
C VAL A 50 -2.78 4.82 7.56
N LEU A 51 -2.60 5.64 8.60
CA LEU A 51 -1.60 6.69 8.65
C LEU A 51 -0.23 6.08 8.93
N HIS A 52 0.75 6.44 8.12
CA HIS A 52 2.14 6.05 8.26
C HIS A 52 2.95 7.27 8.65
N ILE A 53 3.83 7.10 9.63
CA ILE A 53 4.79 8.08 10.07
C ILE A 53 6.15 7.37 10.07
N ASP A 54 7.10 7.87 9.31
CA ASP A 54 8.44 7.29 9.26
C ASP A 54 9.48 8.38 9.04
N THR A 55 10.71 8.13 9.48
CA THR A 55 11.78 9.11 9.39
C THR A 55 12.85 8.60 8.43
N THR A 56 13.16 9.39 7.40
CA THR A 56 14.21 9.08 6.44
C THR A 56 15.45 9.94 6.65
N TYR A 57 16.60 9.26 6.71
CA TYR A 57 17.92 9.84 6.87
C TYR A 57 18.72 9.88 5.57
N LYS A 58 19.88 10.55 5.59
CA LYS A 58 20.83 10.62 4.47
C LYS A 58 20.24 11.29 3.23
N LEU A 59 19.57 12.42 3.46
CA LEU A 59 19.06 13.30 2.40
C LEU A 59 19.75 14.67 2.44
N ASP A 60 20.17 15.10 3.63
CA ASP A 60 20.76 16.41 3.88
C ASP A 60 22.23 16.29 4.33
N GLN A 61 23.04 17.30 3.99
CA GLN A 61 24.46 17.39 4.35
C GLN A 61 24.69 17.69 5.83
N SER A 62 23.79 18.43 6.48
CA SER A 62 23.82 18.70 7.93
C SER A 62 23.30 17.53 8.76
N GLY A 63 22.82 16.46 8.12
CA GLY A 63 22.34 15.26 8.78
C GLY A 63 20.90 15.33 9.26
N TYR A 64 20.15 16.37 8.88
CA TYR A 64 18.77 16.54 9.33
C TYR A 64 17.86 15.40 8.84
N PRO A 65 17.15 14.71 9.74
CA PRO A 65 16.11 13.77 9.35
C PRO A 65 14.96 14.44 8.61
N VAL A 66 14.33 13.69 7.71
CA VAL A 66 13.05 14.07 7.11
C VAL A 66 11.97 13.13 7.61
N LEU A 67 11.03 13.66 8.40
CA LEU A 67 9.81 12.96 8.80
C LEU A 67 8.83 12.93 7.62
N VAL A 68 8.28 11.77 7.33
CA VAL A 68 7.38 11.54 6.20
C VAL A 68 6.05 11.02 6.73
N LEU A 69 4.98 11.75 6.40
CA LEU A 69 3.60 11.38 6.75
C LEU A 69 2.81 11.03 5.49
N GLY A 70 2.06 9.94 5.54
CA GLY A 70 1.17 9.59 4.44
C GLY A 70 0.19 8.48 4.75
N ILE A 71 -0.78 8.28 3.85
CA ILE A 71 -1.81 7.26 3.95
C ILE A 71 -1.52 6.12 2.99
N SER A 72 -1.61 4.88 3.47
CA SER A 72 -1.63 3.73 2.54
C SER A 72 -3.07 3.35 2.19
N ASP A 73 -3.36 3.24 0.89
CA ASP A 73 -4.65 2.76 0.41
C ASP A 73 -4.78 1.23 0.50
N GLN A 74 -5.92 0.67 0.07
CA GLN A 74 -6.19 -0.77 0.14
C GLN A 74 -5.43 -1.60 -0.91
N SER A 75 -4.79 -0.94 -1.88
CA SER A 75 -3.81 -1.56 -2.78
C SER A 75 -2.39 -1.58 -2.19
N ARG A 76 -2.20 -0.98 -1.00
CA ARG A 76 -0.92 -0.76 -0.31
C ARG A 76 -0.03 0.26 -1.03
N SER A 77 -0.64 1.16 -1.79
CA SER A 77 0.07 2.30 -2.38
C SER A 77 0.13 3.43 -1.34
N PHE A 78 1.32 4.03 -1.19
CA PHE A 78 1.54 5.14 -0.28
C PHE A 78 1.20 6.48 -0.95
N HIS A 79 0.33 7.25 -0.30
CA HIS A 79 -0.08 8.59 -0.68
C HIS A 79 0.47 9.59 0.34
N LEU A 80 1.32 10.51 -0.11
CA LEU A 80 1.93 11.51 0.74
C LEU A 80 0.87 12.44 1.35
N VAL A 81 1.10 12.89 2.59
CA VAL A 81 0.32 13.95 3.27
C VAL A 81 1.20 15.17 3.55
N ALA A 82 2.41 14.96 4.08
CA ALA A 82 3.38 16.03 4.34
C ALA A 82 4.77 15.44 4.58
N MET A 83 5.79 16.27 4.45
CA MET A 83 7.14 15.97 4.92
C MET A 83 7.64 17.09 5.80
N PHE A 84 8.44 16.78 6.79
CA PHE A 84 9.09 17.76 7.65
C PHE A 84 10.58 17.53 7.66
N VAL A 85 11.35 18.57 7.36
CA VAL A 85 12.77 18.59 7.66
C VAL A 85 12.89 19.01 9.13
N THR A 86 13.54 18.18 9.94
CA THR A 86 13.68 18.39 11.38
C THR A 86 15.13 18.24 11.79
N SER A 87 15.62 19.02 12.75
CA SER A 87 16.99 18.87 13.27
C SER A 87 17.19 17.60 14.10
N GLN A 88 16.15 17.13 14.81
CA GLN A 88 16.18 15.87 15.56
C GLN A 88 14.83 15.13 15.55
N GLN A 89 14.82 13.86 15.98
CA GLN A 89 13.61 13.02 16.05
C GLN A 89 13.13 12.89 17.51
N THR A 90 12.54 13.95 18.05
CA THR A 90 11.94 13.95 19.40
C THR A 90 10.43 13.82 19.35
N GLY A 91 9.82 13.32 20.43
CA GLY A 91 8.36 13.27 20.56
C GLY A 91 7.71 14.66 20.41
N GLY A 92 8.36 15.72 20.94
CA GLY A 92 7.89 17.10 20.81
C GLY A 92 7.83 17.57 19.36
N LEU A 93 8.88 17.34 18.56
CA LEU A 93 8.90 17.73 17.14
C LEU A 93 7.85 16.96 16.33
N ILE A 94 7.62 15.69 16.66
CA ILE A 94 6.59 14.88 15.99
C ILE A 94 5.19 15.37 16.34
N SER A 95 4.94 15.75 17.60
CA SER A 95 3.69 16.41 18.00
C SER A 95 3.50 17.73 17.25
N MET A 96 4.52 18.58 17.17
CA MET A 96 4.45 19.86 16.43
C MET A 96 4.17 19.64 14.95
N ALA A 97 4.84 18.67 14.30
CA ALA A 97 4.60 18.31 12.92
C ALA A 97 3.15 17.86 12.68
N LEU A 98 2.63 16.94 13.51
CA LEU A 98 1.25 16.45 13.41
C LEU A 98 0.22 17.55 13.65
N GLN A 99 0.42 18.37 14.69
CA GLN A 99 -0.44 19.51 14.99
C GLN A 99 -0.52 20.49 13.82
N SER A 100 0.63 20.78 13.21
CA SER A 100 0.73 21.66 12.05
C SER A 100 -0.01 21.09 10.84
N VAL A 101 0.13 19.78 10.56
CA VAL A 101 -0.64 19.13 9.48
C VAL A 101 -2.14 19.20 9.76
N PHE A 102 -2.56 18.98 11.00
CA PHE A 102 -3.99 18.95 11.36
C PHE A 102 -4.63 20.33 11.28
N ASP A 103 -3.90 21.39 11.65
CA ASP A 103 -4.38 22.76 11.48
C ASP A 103 -4.52 23.13 10.02
N VAL A 104 -3.52 22.81 9.19
CA VAL A 104 -3.60 23.00 7.74
C VAL A 104 -4.77 22.21 7.14
N PHE A 105 -4.94 20.95 7.55
CA PHE A 105 -6.08 20.13 7.10
C PHE A 105 -7.43 20.73 7.52
N LYS A 106 -7.54 21.29 8.73
CA LYS A 106 -8.73 21.99 9.20
C LYS A 106 -8.99 23.26 8.41
N VAL A 107 -7.96 24.03 8.07
CA VAL A 107 -8.11 25.20 7.20
C VAL A 107 -8.65 24.80 5.83
N ILE A 108 -8.16 23.69 5.27
CA ILE A 108 -8.58 23.19 3.94
C ILE A 108 -9.99 22.60 3.95
N THR A 109 -10.35 21.82 4.98
CA THR A 109 -11.57 20.98 4.98
C THR A 109 -12.65 21.43 5.97
N GLY A 110 -12.35 22.42 6.80
CA GLY A 110 -13.22 22.91 7.88
C GLY A 110 -13.23 22.03 9.14
N ASN A 111 -12.61 20.85 9.12
CA ASN A 111 -12.66 19.88 10.23
C ASN A 111 -11.28 19.32 10.56
N TYR A 112 -11.08 18.95 11.84
CA TYR A 112 -9.92 18.14 12.22
C TYR A 112 -10.04 16.70 11.68
N PRO A 113 -8.92 16.03 11.37
CA PRO A 113 -8.94 14.66 10.87
C PRO A 113 -9.39 13.67 11.94
N ASP A 114 -10.02 12.57 11.53
CA ASP A 114 -10.26 11.39 12.36
C ASP A 114 -9.21 10.34 12.00
N ILE A 115 -8.48 9.81 12.98
CA ILE A 115 -7.37 8.87 12.75
C ILE A 115 -7.66 7.60 13.55
N ARG A 116 -7.87 6.48 12.84
CA ARG A 116 -8.17 5.19 13.49
C ARG A 116 -6.99 4.25 13.58
N TYR A 117 -6.13 4.25 12.57
CA TYR A 117 -5.01 3.33 12.45
C TYR A 117 -3.72 4.11 12.16
N CYS A 118 -2.70 3.92 12.99
CA CYS A 118 -1.40 4.54 12.80
C CYS A 118 -0.27 3.51 12.90
N VAL A 119 0.66 3.56 11.95
CA VAL A 119 1.89 2.78 11.94
C VAL A 119 3.06 3.75 11.94
N ALA A 120 3.90 3.67 12.95
CA ALA A 120 5.16 4.39 13.04
C ALA A 120 6.26 3.50 13.60
N ASP A 121 7.49 4.00 13.56
CA ASP A 121 8.62 3.34 14.22
C ASP A 121 8.39 3.26 15.73
N THR A 122 8.79 2.14 16.31
CA THR A 122 8.33 1.69 17.62
C THR A 122 9.19 2.29 18.73
N ASP A 123 9.05 3.60 18.96
CA ASP A 123 9.55 4.23 20.18
C ASP A 123 8.40 4.82 21.02
N LYS A 124 8.61 4.88 22.34
CA LYS A 124 7.59 5.31 23.31
C LYS A 124 7.25 6.80 23.19
N ALA A 125 8.20 7.61 22.75
CA ALA A 125 8.02 9.06 22.62
C ALA A 125 7.09 9.39 21.45
N GLN A 126 7.26 8.73 20.32
CA GLN A 126 6.41 8.80 19.13
C GLN A 126 4.98 8.37 19.44
N TYR A 127 4.83 7.26 20.16
CA TYR A 127 3.51 6.78 20.57
C TYR A 127 2.76 7.83 21.39
N ASN A 128 3.40 8.37 22.42
CA ASN A 128 2.80 9.38 23.28
C ASN A 128 2.46 10.67 22.51
N ALA A 129 3.38 11.13 21.65
CA ALA A 129 3.19 12.30 20.80
C ALA A 129 1.97 12.17 19.88
N VAL A 130 1.83 11.02 19.22
CA VAL A 130 0.70 10.74 18.33
C VAL A 130 -0.60 10.64 19.12
N MET A 131 -0.60 9.92 20.23
CA MET A 131 -1.79 9.75 21.07
C MET A 131 -2.31 11.08 21.62
N ASP A 132 -1.42 11.91 22.14
CA ASP A 132 -1.76 13.22 22.70
C ASP A 132 -2.31 14.17 21.61
N THR A 133 -1.63 14.22 20.47
CA THR A 133 -2.02 15.10 19.36
C THR A 133 -3.36 14.70 18.74
N THR A 134 -3.58 13.40 18.53
CA THR A 134 -4.84 12.88 17.98
C THR A 134 -6.02 13.04 18.95
N SER A 135 -5.76 13.04 20.25
CA SER A 135 -6.77 13.30 21.28
C SER A 135 -7.13 14.78 21.37
N SER A 136 -6.13 15.66 21.27
CA SER A 136 -6.29 17.12 21.40
C SER A 136 -7.00 17.78 20.20
N LYS A 137 -6.76 17.28 18.98
CA LYS A 137 -7.28 17.86 17.73
C LYS A 137 -8.17 16.88 16.98
N ARG A 138 -9.34 16.56 17.56
CA ARG A 138 -10.31 15.60 17.04
C ARG A 138 -11.60 16.25 16.53
N SER A 139 -12.22 15.64 15.51
CA SER A 139 -13.54 16.10 15.02
C SER A 139 -14.65 15.88 16.06
N ARG A 140 -15.50 16.90 16.29
CA ARG A 140 -16.65 16.86 17.23
C ARG A 140 -17.69 15.78 16.89
N SER A 141 -17.69 15.26 15.65
CA SER A 141 -18.62 14.23 15.17
C SER A 141 -18.05 12.80 15.21
N SER A 142 -16.84 12.60 15.73
CA SER A 142 -16.16 11.30 15.66
C SER A 142 -16.39 10.46 16.92
N ASN A 143 -16.82 9.20 16.74
CA ASN A 143 -16.97 8.20 17.81
C ASN A 143 -15.73 7.29 18.02
N GLY A 144 -14.62 7.47 17.30
CA GLY A 144 -13.41 6.64 17.47
C GLY A 144 -12.20 7.41 18.02
N ALA A 145 -11.69 7.05 19.19
CA ALA A 145 -10.32 7.41 19.60
C ALA A 145 -9.31 6.68 18.69
N LEU A 146 -8.04 7.12 18.67
CA LEU A 146 -6.98 6.34 18.01
C LEU A 146 -7.03 4.92 18.59
N THR A 147 -7.49 3.97 17.77
CA THR A 147 -7.88 2.66 18.30
C THR A 147 -6.71 1.69 18.25
N TYR A 148 -5.82 1.86 17.28
CA TYR A 148 -4.76 0.89 17.02
C TYR A 148 -3.44 1.56 16.63
N TRP A 149 -2.42 1.28 17.44
CA TRP A 149 -1.03 1.62 17.17
C TRP A 149 -0.22 0.36 16.81
N GLY A 150 0.62 0.48 15.79
CA GLY A 150 1.60 -0.54 15.43
C GLY A 150 1.11 -1.55 14.39
N CYS A 151 2.09 -2.26 13.83
CA CYS A 151 1.97 -3.14 12.66
C CYS A 151 0.96 -4.31 12.80
N TYR A 152 0.61 -4.71 14.03
CA TYR A 152 -0.16 -5.93 14.27
C TYR A 152 -1.69 -5.76 14.33
N HIS A 153 -2.21 -4.52 14.34
CA HIS A 153 -3.64 -4.24 14.52
C HIS A 153 -4.31 -3.56 13.31
N THR A 154 -3.67 -3.54 12.14
CA THR A 154 -4.31 -2.98 10.94
C THR A 154 -5.38 -3.94 10.39
N PRO A 155 -6.50 -3.42 9.84
CA PRO A 155 -7.56 -4.27 9.35
C PRO A 155 -7.09 -5.14 8.18
N THR A 156 -7.83 -6.20 7.92
CA THR A 156 -7.62 -7.12 6.79
C THR A 156 -7.46 -6.35 5.48
N GLY A 157 -6.32 -6.55 4.78
CA GLY A 157 -6.01 -5.97 3.47
C GLY A 157 -5.20 -4.67 3.48
N PHE A 158 -5.01 -4.07 4.64
CA PHE A 158 -4.19 -2.88 4.80
C PHE A 158 -2.71 -3.25 4.91
N ALA A 159 -1.84 -2.24 4.77
CA ALA A 159 -0.44 -2.43 5.08
C ALA A 159 -0.29 -2.83 6.56
N THR A 160 0.29 -4.00 6.80
CA THR A 160 0.56 -4.55 8.15
C THR A 160 1.97 -4.24 8.61
N THR A 161 2.73 -3.44 7.85
CA THR A 161 4.09 -3.00 8.18
C THR A 161 4.32 -1.60 7.62
N ASN A 162 5.40 -0.96 8.05
CA ASN A 162 5.96 0.28 7.49
C ASN A 162 6.45 0.14 6.03
N ASN A 163 6.32 -1.02 5.40
CA ASN A 163 6.83 -1.26 4.04
C ASN A 163 6.35 -0.23 2.98
N PRO A 164 5.10 0.28 2.98
CA PRO A 164 4.72 1.32 2.02
C PRO A 164 5.55 2.61 2.16
N VAL A 165 5.77 3.06 3.41
CA VAL A 165 6.53 4.29 3.67
C VAL A 165 8.03 4.05 3.50
N GLU A 166 8.56 2.88 3.85
CA GLU A 166 9.95 2.50 3.54
C GLU A 166 10.22 2.49 2.02
N GLN A 167 9.28 1.96 1.23
CA GLN A 167 9.38 1.99 -0.23
C GLN A 167 9.34 3.41 -0.77
N PHE A 168 8.51 4.28 -0.17
CA PHE A 168 8.45 5.69 -0.51
C PHE A 168 9.76 6.41 -0.16
N ASN A 169 10.31 6.18 1.02
CA ASN A 169 11.59 6.75 1.47
C ASN A 169 12.74 6.33 0.57
N ASN A 170 12.75 5.08 0.10
CA ASN A 170 13.69 4.62 -0.92
C ASN A 170 13.49 5.31 -2.28
N ALA A 171 12.25 5.64 -2.65
CA ALA A 171 11.97 6.39 -3.87
C ALA A 171 12.44 7.85 -3.76
N ILE A 172 12.27 8.51 -2.60
CA ILE A 172 12.84 9.84 -2.34
C ILE A 172 14.35 9.83 -2.59
N LYS A 173 15.05 8.88 -1.97
CA LYS A 173 16.50 8.74 -2.11
C LYS A 173 16.91 8.45 -3.55
N ARG A 174 16.15 7.66 -4.29
CA ARG A 174 16.50 7.29 -5.66
C ARG A 174 16.23 8.41 -6.66
N ASP A 175 15.06 9.04 -6.57
CA ASP A 175 14.51 9.88 -7.64
C ASP A 175 14.73 11.37 -7.40
N TYR A 176 14.88 11.81 -6.14
CA TYR A 176 14.97 13.22 -5.76
C TYR A 176 16.33 13.59 -5.19
N SER A 177 16.91 12.75 -4.32
CA SER A 177 18.27 12.97 -3.83
C SER A 177 19.34 12.26 -4.67
N LEU A 178 18.95 11.40 -5.62
CA LEU A 178 19.87 10.59 -6.43
C LEU A 178 20.92 9.82 -5.59
N ARG A 179 20.56 9.47 -4.35
CA ARG A 179 21.39 8.84 -3.31
C ARG A 179 22.59 9.70 -2.89
N THR A 180 22.54 11.00 -3.11
CA THR A 180 23.50 11.97 -2.60
C THR A 180 22.89 12.80 -1.46
N LEU A 181 23.76 13.45 -0.69
CA LEU A 181 23.37 14.41 0.34
C LEU A 181 23.25 15.79 -0.30
N LEU A 182 22.08 16.41 -0.16
CA LEU A 182 21.79 17.74 -0.66
C LEU A 182 22.03 18.79 0.42
N LYS A 183 22.29 20.03 0.03
CA LYS A 183 22.19 21.17 0.95
C LYS A 183 20.71 21.38 1.32
N LEU A 184 20.44 21.91 2.51
CA LEU A 184 19.10 22.09 3.04
C LEU A 184 18.12 22.77 2.07
N VAL A 185 18.54 23.87 1.43
CA VAL A 185 17.72 24.61 0.45
C VAL A 185 17.42 23.74 -0.77
N ALA A 186 18.42 23.06 -1.32
CA ALA A 186 18.24 22.16 -2.46
C ALA A 186 17.35 20.95 -2.09
N LEU A 187 17.45 20.44 -0.86
CA LEU A 187 16.54 19.42 -0.35
C LEU A 187 15.10 19.95 -0.32
N ALA A 188 14.86 21.12 0.27
CA ALA A 188 13.54 21.72 0.32
C ALA A 188 12.92 21.94 -1.08
N GLU A 189 13.72 22.33 -2.06
CA GLU A 189 13.30 22.44 -3.46
C GLU A 189 12.88 21.09 -4.05
N GLN A 190 13.67 20.03 -3.83
CA GLN A 190 13.34 18.68 -4.31
C GLN A 190 12.08 18.12 -3.64
N LEU A 191 11.93 18.34 -2.33
CA LEU A 191 10.73 17.95 -1.59
C LEU A 191 9.49 18.72 -2.08
N SER A 192 9.63 20.01 -2.37
CA SER A 192 8.57 20.84 -2.95
C SER A 192 8.18 20.36 -4.36
N LEU A 193 9.16 20.07 -5.21
CA LEU A 193 8.94 19.49 -6.54
C LEU A 193 8.19 18.16 -6.45
N MET A 194 8.54 17.31 -5.47
CA MET A 194 7.82 16.07 -5.22
C MET A 194 6.36 16.33 -4.87
N CYS A 195 6.09 17.22 -3.92
CA CYS A 195 4.73 17.58 -3.50
C CYS A 195 3.87 18.05 -4.69
N ARG A 196 4.43 18.92 -5.55
CA ARG A 196 3.77 19.38 -6.79
C ARG A 196 3.53 18.25 -7.79
N TYR A 197 4.50 17.35 -7.97
CA TYR A 197 4.33 16.23 -8.87
C TYR A 197 3.23 15.27 -8.38
N ARG A 198 3.16 15.06 -7.06
CA ARG A 198 2.15 14.21 -6.42
C ARG A 198 0.76 14.83 -6.43
N SER A 199 0.64 16.16 -6.33
CA SER A 199 -0.66 16.84 -6.46
C SER A 199 -1.22 16.79 -7.89
N ARG A 200 -0.35 16.86 -8.90
CA ARG A 200 -0.74 16.79 -10.32
C ARG A 200 -1.04 15.38 -10.82
N ARG A 201 -0.43 14.36 -10.21
CA ARG A 201 -0.69 12.98 -10.62
C ARG A 201 -2.13 12.60 -10.25
N THR A 202 -2.88 12.14 -11.24
CA THR A 202 -4.20 11.52 -11.06
C THR A 202 -4.06 10.12 -10.44
N TYR A 203 -3.58 10.04 -9.20
CA TYR A 203 -3.67 8.81 -8.44
C TYR A 203 -5.09 8.65 -7.92
N VAL A 204 -5.80 7.65 -8.43
CA VAL A 204 -7.09 7.24 -7.86
C VAL A 204 -6.80 6.45 -6.60
N PHE A 205 -7.18 7.00 -5.45
CA PHE A 205 -7.06 6.32 -4.16
C PHE A 205 -7.80 4.98 -4.19
N ALA A 206 -7.08 3.87 -4.00
CA ALA A 206 -7.68 2.55 -4.19
C ALA A 206 -8.47 2.12 -2.94
N VAL A 207 -9.79 2.08 -3.07
CA VAL A 207 -10.73 1.57 -2.06
C VAL A 207 -10.97 0.06 -2.14
N GLU A 208 -10.27 -0.63 -3.04
CA GLU A 208 -10.31 -2.08 -3.18
C GLU A 208 -8.89 -2.64 -3.37
N SER A 209 -8.63 -3.84 -2.84
CA SER A 209 -7.37 -4.53 -3.04
C SER A 209 -7.26 -5.04 -4.48
N LYS A 210 -6.11 -4.76 -5.10
CA LYS A 210 -5.78 -5.21 -6.45
C LYS A 210 -4.64 -6.24 -6.42
N PRO A 211 -4.65 -7.25 -7.30
CA PRO A 211 -3.57 -8.21 -7.39
C PRO A 211 -2.31 -7.50 -7.87
N ASN A 212 -1.24 -7.56 -7.09
CA ASN A 212 0.06 -7.06 -7.51
C ASN A 212 0.69 -8.03 -8.51
N ARG A 213 1.72 -7.57 -9.24
CA ARG A 213 2.42 -8.37 -10.25
C ARG A 213 2.93 -9.70 -9.69
N GLU A 214 3.46 -9.69 -8.48
CA GLU A 214 3.94 -10.91 -7.81
C GLU A 214 2.83 -11.95 -7.59
N MET A 215 1.63 -11.52 -7.18
CA MET A 215 0.48 -12.42 -7.02
C MET A 215 -0.02 -12.95 -8.36
N GLN A 216 -0.04 -12.11 -9.40
CA GLN A 216 -0.40 -12.54 -10.76
C GLN A 216 0.60 -13.57 -11.30
N ASP A 217 1.90 -13.33 -11.11
CA ASP A 217 2.96 -14.25 -11.53
C ASP A 217 2.88 -15.57 -10.74
N ARG A 218 2.58 -15.49 -9.44
CA ARG A 218 2.37 -16.66 -8.58
C ARG A 218 1.16 -17.49 -9.01
N TYR A 219 0.04 -16.84 -9.33
CA TYR A 219 -1.14 -17.50 -9.89
C TYR A 219 -0.81 -18.21 -11.21
N LYS A 220 -0.18 -17.51 -12.17
CA LYS A 220 0.23 -18.09 -13.46
C LYS A 220 1.15 -19.30 -13.28
N TYR A 221 2.10 -19.20 -12.34
CA TYR A 221 2.99 -20.31 -12.01
C TYR A 221 2.22 -21.52 -11.46
N LEU A 222 1.30 -21.31 -10.52
CA LEU A 222 0.49 -22.40 -9.95
C LEU A 222 -0.38 -23.08 -11.01
N GLN A 223 -1.03 -22.28 -11.85
CA GLN A 223 -1.86 -22.76 -12.94
C GLN A 223 -1.05 -23.56 -13.96
N LYS A 224 0.09 -23.04 -14.43
CA LYS A 224 0.96 -23.71 -15.41
C LYS A 224 1.48 -25.07 -14.93
N ASN A 225 1.71 -25.21 -13.63
CA ASN A 225 2.24 -26.45 -13.05
C ASN A 225 1.14 -27.39 -12.51
N GLY A 226 -0.14 -27.11 -12.78
CA GLY A 226 -1.25 -27.95 -12.29
C GLY A 226 -1.36 -28.00 -10.76
N ARG A 227 -0.85 -26.97 -10.06
CA ARG A 227 -0.78 -26.93 -8.59
C ARG A 227 -1.93 -26.18 -7.93
N LEU A 228 -2.86 -25.70 -8.74
CA LEU A 228 -4.05 -24.98 -8.30
C LEU A 228 -5.21 -25.45 -9.17
N SER A 229 -6.18 -26.11 -8.54
CA SER A 229 -7.42 -26.54 -9.16
C SER A 229 -8.59 -25.78 -8.55
N VAL A 230 -9.63 -25.57 -9.34
CA VAL A 230 -10.87 -24.93 -8.92
C VAL A 230 -12.02 -25.82 -9.34
N ILE A 231 -12.87 -26.15 -8.39
CA ILE A 231 -14.10 -26.90 -8.60
C ILE A 231 -15.24 -25.92 -8.35
N GLN A 232 -16.05 -25.68 -9.36
CA GLN A 232 -17.27 -24.88 -9.24
C GLN A 232 -18.46 -25.81 -9.15
N SER A 233 -19.42 -25.45 -8.30
CA SER A 233 -20.74 -26.06 -8.32
C SER A 233 -21.46 -25.65 -9.62
N HIS A 234 -21.31 -26.46 -10.66
CA HIS A 234 -22.09 -26.32 -11.89
C HIS A 234 -23.38 -27.12 -11.79
N LYS A 235 -24.44 -26.64 -12.46
CA LYS A 235 -25.78 -27.27 -12.54
C LYS A 235 -25.80 -28.58 -13.35
N HIS A 236 -24.94 -29.54 -13.07
CA HIS A 236 -24.86 -30.78 -13.84
C HIS A 236 -24.80 -31.98 -12.88
N GLY A 237 -25.96 -32.43 -12.40
CA GLY A 237 -26.10 -33.63 -11.57
C GLY A 237 -27.33 -33.67 -10.68
N LEU A 238 -27.35 -34.64 -9.76
CA LEU A 238 -28.43 -34.91 -8.79
C LEU A 238 -28.76 -33.73 -7.86
N ASP A 239 -27.90 -32.72 -7.74
CA ASP A 239 -28.18 -31.47 -7.00
C ASP A 239 -29.36 -30.68 -7.59
N PHE A 240 -29.69 -30.85 -8.87
CA PHE A 240 -30.92 -30.31 -9.45
C PHE A 240 -32.19 -30.91 -8.80
N LEU A 241 -32.13 -32.15 -8.33
CA LEU A 241 -33.28 -32.87 -7.75
C LEU A 241 -33.48 -32.60 -6.26
N LEU A 242 -32.49 -32.04 -5.57
CA LEU A 242 -32.49 -31.91 -4.11
C LEU A 242 -32.99 -30.55 -3.59
N ASP A 243 -33.40 -29.62 -4.47
CA ASP A 243 -34.10 -28.35 -4.17
C ASP A 243 -33.52 -27.48 -3.04
N GLY A 244 -32.27 -27.74 -2.64
CA GLY A 244 -31.53 -26.93 -1.68
C GLY A 244 -31.03 -25.64 -2.34
N PRO A 245 -30.84 -24.53 -1.59
CA PRO A 245 -30.27 -23.31 -2.14
C PRO A 245 -28.85 -23.57 -2.65
N ILE A 246 -28.68 -23.63 -3.97
CA ILE A 246 -27.38 -23.86 -4.60
C ILE A 246 -26.60 -22.55 -4.60
N GLU A 247 -25.53 -22.50 -3.82
CA GLU A 247 -24.61 -21.37 -3.76
C GLU A 247 -23.72 -21.32 -5.02
N THR A 248 -24.29 -20.90 -6.17
CA THR A 248 -23.55 -20.77 -7.45
C THR A 248 -22.42 -19.73 -7.41
N HIS A 249 -22.38 -18.92 -6.35
CA HIS A 249 -21.33 -17.95 -6.07
C HIS A 249 -20.11 -18.57 -5.36
N ILE A 250 -20.17 -19.84 -4.95
CA ILE A 250 -19.10 -20.53 -4.23
C ILE A 250 -18.28 -21.42 -5.16
N ALA A 251 -16.96 -21.36 -5.01
CA ALA A 251 -16.02 -22.27 -5.64
C ALA A 251 -15.07 -22.87 -4.62
N TYR A 252 -14.64 -24.11 -4.83
CA TYR A 252 -13.63 -24.76 -4.00
C TYR A 252 -12.28 -24.70 -4.71
N ALA A 253 -11.33 -24.00 -4.12
CA ALA A 253 -9.99 -23.83 -4.67
C ALA A 253 -8.97 -24.66 -3.89
N TYR A 254 -8.35 -25.62 -4.57
CA TYR A 254 -7.38 -26.52 -3.97
C TYR A 254 -5.96 -26.22 -4.47
N GLN A 255 -5.06 -25.87 -3.55
CA GLN A 255 -3.66 -25.62 -3.84
C GLN A 255 -2.76 -26.74 -3.31
N LEU A 256 -1.93 -27.34 -4.17
CA LEU A 256 -0.92 -28.32 -3.78
C LEU A 256 0.30 -27.60 -3.18
N GLY A 257 0.55 -27.82 -1.88
CA GLY A 257 1.64 -27.19 -1.12
C GLY A 257 3.02 -27.32 -1.79
N ALA A 258 3.60 -26.19 -2.20
CA ALA A 258 4.97 -26.15 -2.70
C ALA A 258 5.94 -26.23 -1.52
N GLN A 259 6.56 -27.39 -1.30
CA GLN A 259 7.73 -27.46 -0.43
C GLN A 259 8.99 -27.08 -1.22
N PRO A 260 9.79 -26.13 -0.73
CA PRO A 260 11.22 -26.18 -0.90
C PRO A 260 11.86 -26.42 0.47
N ARG A 261 12.51 -27.58 0.66
CA ARG A 261 13.50 -27.76 1.73
C ARG A 261 14.75 -26.98 1.32
N LEU A 262 15.21 -26.06 2.16
CA LEU A 262 16.56 -25.49 2.08
C LEU A 262 17.15 -25.32 3.49
N PRO A 263 18.49 -25.39 3.62
CA PRO A 263 19.21 -25.48 4.89
C PRO A 263 19.09 -24.22 5.76
N THR A 264 19.62 -24.30 6.98
CA THR A 264 19.64 -23.26 8.03
C THR A 264 20.23 -21.92 7.54
N PRO A 265 19.76 -20.77 8.07
CA PRO A 265 19.96 -19.47 7.45
C PRO A 265 21.25 -18.77 7.90
N ASP A 266 22.08 -18.31 6.94
CA ASP A 266 23.29 -17.54 7.24
C ASP A 266 23.47 -16.24 6.40
N THR A 267 22.53 -15.86 5.52
CA THR A 267 22.68 -14.64 4.68
C THR A 267 21.37 -13.86 4.39
N GLY A 268 21.49 -12.58 4.00
CA GLY A 268 20.36 -11.69 3.69
C GLY A 268 19.49 -12.11 2.49
N LEU A 269 20.03 -12.91 1.56
CA LEU A 269 19.26 -13.52 0.48
C LEU A 269 18.28 -14.58 1.01
N GLU A 270 18.67 -15.31 2.06
CA GLU A 270 17.83 -16.31 2.73
C GLU A 270 16.67 -15.67 3.50
N ARG A 271 16.83 -14.46 4.07
CA ARG A 271 15.71 -13.70 4.67
C ARG A 271 14.62 -13.38 3.65
N LYS A 272 14.99 -12.95 2.44
CA LYS A 272 14.03 -12.69 1.34
C LYS A 272 13.34 -13.99 0.90
N LYS A 273 14.08 -15.10 0.80
CA LYS A 273 13.51 -16.43 0.49
C LYS A 273 12.56 -16.91 1.61
N LEU A 274 12.90 -16.69 2.87
CA LEU A 274 12.05 -16.99 4.03
C LEU A 274 10.75 -16.19 4.02
N GLY A 275 10.80 -14.88 3.71
CA GLY A 275 9.60 -14.05 3.56
C GLY A 275 8.65 -14.58 2.48
N LYS A 276 9.18 -14.98 1.32
CA LYS A 276 8.39 -15.62 0.26
C LYS A 276 7.80 -16.97 0.70
N ARG A 277 8.56 -17.80 1.43
CA ARG A 277 8.05 -19.06 2.01
C ARG A 277 6.88 -18.83 2.95
N ASN A 278 7.01 -17.87 3.86
CA ASN A 278 5.93 -17.52 4.77
C ASN A 278 4.68 -17.06 4.01
N LYS A 279 4.85 -16.30 2.92
CA LYS A 279 3.74 -15.90 2.06
C LYS A 279 3.02 -17.08 1.41
N HIS A 280 3.77 -18.03 0.86
CA HIS A 280 3.17 -19.24 0.28
C HIS A 280 2.54 -20.14 1.34
N ARG A 281 3.14 -20.23 2.54
CA ARG A 281 2.59 -21.00 3.67
C ARG A 281 1.24 -20.45 4.12
N MET A 282 1.05 -19.12 4.09
CA MET A 282 -0.26 -18.51 4.37
C MET A 282 -1.35 -18.91 3.36
N GLU A 283 -0.99 -19.41 2.18
CA GLU A 283 -1.94 -19.90 1.18
C GLU A 283 -2.40 -21.33 1.52
N THR A 284 -1.53 -22.19 2.05
CA THR A 284 -1.85 -23.64 2.20
C THR A 284 -1.93 -24.11 3.64
N ALA A 285 -1.55 -23.30 4.62
CA ALA A 285 -1.69 -23.65 6.03
C ALA A 285 -3.17 -23.85 6.37
N GLU A 286 -3.50 -25.02 6.93
CA GLU A 286 -4.87 -25.40 7.34
C GLU A 286 -5.87 -25.46 6.17
N GLN A 287 -5.38 -25.71 4.96
CA GLN A 287 -6.26 -25.93 3.82
C GLN A 287 -7.15 -27.16 4.08
N PRO A 288 -8.49 -27.04 3.99
CA PRO A 288 -9.39 -28.17 4.12
C PRO A 288 -9.15 -29.22 3.05
N VAL A 289 -9.57 -30.46 3.32
CA VAL A 289 -9.44 -31.59 2.36
C VAL A 289 -10.13 -31.27 1.02
N GLY A 290 -11.29 -30.62 1.07
CA GLY A 290 -12.02 -30.16 -0.12
C GLY A 290 -11.48 -28.87 -0.77
N GLY A 291 -10.38 -28.31 -0.25
CA GLY A 291 -9.88 -27.00 -0.66
C GLY A 291 -10.57 -25.83 0.05
N TRP A 292 -10.16 -24.62 -0.30
CA TRP A 292 -10.71 -23.39 0.26
C TRP A 292 -12.08 -23.08 -0.35
N ARG A 293 -13.09 -22.89 0.51
CA ARG A 293 -14.39 -22.35 0.11
C ARG A 293 -14.24 -20.86 -0.24
N VAL A 294 -14.26 -20.52 -1.52
CA VAL A 294 -14.09 -19.18 -2.05
C VAL A 294 -15.44 -18.60 -2.45
N ASP A 295 -15.78 -17.44 -1.89
CA ASP A 295 -16.92 -16.66 -2.33
C ASP A 295 -16.53 -15.75 -3.49
N MET A 296 -17.18 -15.91 -4.63
CA MET A 296 -16.89 -15.18 -5.85
C MET A 296 -17.67 -13.87 -5.99
N GLU A 297 -18.68 -13.62 -5.15
CA GLU A 297 -19.39 -12.35 -5.07
C GLU A 297 -18.70 -11.42 -4.09
N GLU A 298 -18.47 -11.89 -2.86
CA GLU A 298 -17.71 -11.18 -1.83
C GLU A 298 -16.20 -11.19 -2.11
N LYS A 299 -15.74 -11.97 -3.10
CA LYS A 299 -14.33 -12.16 -3.47
C LYS A 299 -13.49 -12.55 -2.24
N SER A 300 -14.05 -13.42 -1.42
CA SER A 300 -13.51 -13.80 -0.12
C SER A 300 -12.94 -15.21 -0.11
N CYS A 301 -11.94 -15.45 0.74
CA CYS A 301 -11.36 -16.77 0.93
C CYS A 301 -10.88 -16.90 2.39
N PRO A 302 -11.13 -18.02 3.07
CA PRO A 302 -10.74 -18.22 4.47
C PRO A 302 -9.24 -18.48 4.67
N CYS A 303 -8.44 -18.52 3.61
CA CYS A 303 -6.99 -18.69 3.75
C CYS A 303 -6.33 -17.46 4.43
N ARG A 304 -5.27 -17.71 5.20
CA ARG A 304 -4.53 -16.66 5.92
C ARG A 304 -3.97 -15.57 5.01
N SER A 305 -3.64 -15.92 3.77
CA SER A 305 -3.18 -14.96 2.75
C SER A 305 -4.26 -13.93 2.40
N TRP A 306 -5.52 -14.35 2.27
CA TRP A 306 -6.63 -13.43 2.05
C TRP A 306 -6.88 -12.56 3.28
N TYR A 307 -6.82 -13.13 4.49
CA TYR A 307 -6.95 -12.32 5.70
C TYR A 307 -5.87 -11.22 5.82
N LYS A 308 -4.67 -11.49 5.33
CA LYS A 308 -3.61 -10.47 5.32
C LYS A 308 -3.77 -9.44 4.21
N TYR A 309 -4.21 -9.85 3.02
CA TYR A 309 -4.09 -9.04 1.81
C TYR A 309 -5.42 -8.66 1.14
N ARG A 310 -6.57 -9.09 1.69
CA ARG A 310 -7.93 -9.01 1.09
C ARG A 310 -8.03 -9.57 -0.34
N LEU A 311 -7.03 -10.33 -0.76
CA LEU A 311 -6.97 -11.00 -2.03
C LEU A 311 -5.96 -12.14 -1.94
N CYS A 312 -6.19 -13.24 -2.64
CA CYS A 312 -5.27 -14.36 -2.70
C CYS A 312 -5.35 -15.05 -4.06
N VAL A 313 -4.41 -15.96 -4.32
CA VAL A 313 -4.38 -16.75 -5.56
C VAL A 313 -5.61 -17.63 -5.75
N HIS A 314 -6.29 -18.05 -4.67
CA HIS A 314 -7.53 -18.84 -4.73
C HIS A 314 -8.71 -18.01 -5.26
N VAL A 315 -8.86 -16.77 -4.76
CA VAL A 315 -9.88 -15.83 -5.27
C VAL A 315 -9.63 -15.54 -6.75
N LEU A 316 -8.37 -15.28 -7.13
CA LEU A 316 -8.02 -15.08 -8.54
C LEU A 316 -8.40 -16.29 -9.40
N ALA A 317 -8.06 -17.50 -8.95
CA ALA A 317 -8.37 -18.71 -9.69
C ALA A 317 -9.88 -18.94 -9.84
N ALA A 318 -10.66 -18.73 -8.78
CA ALA A 318 -12.11 -18.84 -8.82
C ALA A 318 -12.76 -17.82 -9.78
N LEU A 319 -12.29 -16.56 -9.76
CA LEU A 319 -12.78 -15.52 -10.65
C LEU A 319 -12.39 -15.78 -12.11
N TYR A 320 -11.15 -16.20 -12.38
CA TYR A 320 -10.70 -16.57 -13.72
C TYR A 320 -11.50 -17.76 -14.28
N ALA A 321 -11.71 -18.81 -13.48
CA ALA A 321 -12.48 -19.99 -13.88
C ALA A 321 -13.94 -19.64 -14.21
N SER A 322 -14.55 -18.69 -13.45
CA SER A 322 -15.92 -18.23 -13.69
C SER A 322 -16.07 -17.17 -14.78
N GLY A 323 -14.96 -16.61 -15.28
CA GLY A 323 -15.00 -15.41 -16.13
C GLY A 323 -15.60 -14.18 -15.44
N LYS A 324 -15.60 -14.14 -14.10
CA LYS A 324 -16.07 -12.98 -13.30
C LYS A 324 -15.02 -11.86 -13.29
N PRO A 325 -15.43 -10.60 -13.05
CA PRO A 325 -14.51 -9.48 -13.08
C PRO A 325 -13.48 -9.53 -11.95
N ILE A 326 -12.21 -9.28 -12.30
CA ILE A 326 -11.10 -9.26 -11.35
C ILE A 326 -10.87 -7.82 -10.87
N PRO A 327 -10.70 -7.60 -9.55
CA PRO A 327 -10.39 -6.28 -9.01
C PRO A 327 -9.20 -5.61 -9.71
N GLY A 328 -9.42 -4.43 -10.28
CA GLY A 328 -8.37 -3.63 -10.91
C GLY A 328 -7.94 -4.04 -12.32
N GLU A 329 -8.47 -5.13 -12.89
CA GLU A 329 -8.23 -5.49 -14.28
C GLU A 329 -9.27 -4.79 -15.17
N LYS A 330 -8.82 -4.06 -16.21
CA LYS A 330 -9.74 -3.47 -17.20
C LYS A 330 -10.44 -4.61 -17.91
N GLN A 331 -11.77 -4.66 -17.78
CA GLN A 331 -12.59 -5.63 -18.52
C GLN A 331 -12.35 -5.40 -20.01
N VAL A 332 -11.64 -6.34 -20.66
CA VAL A 332 -11.52 -6.32 -22.11
C VAL A 332 -12.91 -6.60 -22.64
N LYS A 333 -13.56 -5.60 -23.25
CA LYS A 333 -14.82 -5.82 -23.98
C LYS A 333 -14.54 -6.95 -24.96
N LYS A 334 -15.16 -8.12 -24.75
CA LYS A 334 -15.05 -9.25 -25.67
C LYS A 334 -15.61 -8.76 -27.01
N ARG A 335 -14.73 -8.48 -27.96
CA ARG A 335 -15.11 -8.11 -29.33
C ARG A 335 -15.57 -9.41 -29.99
N PHE A 336 -16.83 -9.49 -30.41
CA PHE A 336 -17.30 -10.61 -31.21
C PHE A 336 -16.43 -10.71 -32.45
N VAL A 337 -15.68 -11.80 -32.57
CA VAL A 337 -14.87 -12.07 -33.76
C VAL A 337 -15.70 -12.99 -34.63
N ASN A 338 -16.09 -12.52 -35.81
CA ASN A 338 -16.81 -13.35 -36.76
C ASN A 338 -15.91 -14.53 -37.18
N ARG A 339 -16.36 -15.76 -36.92
CA ARG A 339 -15.63 -16.99 -37.31
C ARG A 339 -15.52 -17.15 -38.83
N SER A 340 -16.32 -16.44 -39.62
CA SER A 340 -16.23 -16.47 -41.09
C SER A 340 -14.99 -15.76 -41.65
N CYS A 341 -14.36 -14.87 -40.87
CA CYS A 341 -13.12 -14.22 -41.29
C CYS A 341 -11.94 -15.16 -41.05
N LYS A 342 -11.47 -15.86 -42.10
CA LYS A 342 -10.18 -16.56 -42.10
C LYS A 342 -9.09 -15.59 -41.63
N ARG A 343 -8.41 -15.93 -40.54
CA ARG A 343 -7.17 -15.23 -40.14
C ARG A 343 -6.20 -15.31 -41.32
N LYS A 344 -5.79 -14.17 -41.88
CA LYS A 344 -4.62 -14.14 -42.76
C LYS A 344 -3.46 -14.74 -41.99
N GLY A 345 -2.97 -15.88 -42.47
CA GLY A 345 -1.86 -16.60 -41.84
C GLY A 345 -0.67 -15.67 -41.67
N ARG A 346 -0.04 -15.71 -40.50
CA ARG A 346 1.33 -15.20 -40.37
C ARG A 346 2.20 -16.14 -41.18
N ASN A 347 3.00 -15.59 -42.09
CA ASN A 347 4.00 -16.37 -42.84
C ASN A 347 4.84 -17.17 -41.84
N ALA A 348 4.87 -18.49 -42.02
CA ALA A 348 5.77 -19.35 -41.29
C ALA A 348 7.20 -18.96 -41.67
N ALA A 349 8.01 -18.56 -40.69
CA ALA A 349 9.44 -18.45 -40.87
C ALA A 349 9.97 -19.88 -41.09
N VAL A 350 10.42 -20.17 -42.31
CA VAL A 350 11.14 -21.39 -42.65
C VAL A 350 12.50 -21.32 -41.95
N SER A 351 12.73 -22.20 -40.99
CA SER A 351 14.08 -22.44 -40.43
C SER A 351 14.90 -23.26 -41.44
N PRO A 352 16.18 -22.94 -41.70
CA PRO A 352 17.00 -23.75 -42.57
C PRO A 352 17.37 -25.07 -41.86
N VAL A 353 17.10 -26.17 -42.56
CA VAL A 353 17.44 -27.55 -42.18
C VAL A 353 18.96 -27.72 -42.22
N LEU A 354 19.54 -28.19 -41.12
CA LEU A 354 20.91 -28.71 -41.05
C LEU A 354 20.98 -30.02 -41.84
N SER A 355 21.67 -30.01 -42.99
CA SER A 355 22.05 -31.22 -43.70
C SER A 355 23.34 -31.80 -43.10
N TYR A 356 23.26 -33.05 -42.64
CA TYR A 356 24.45 -33.87 -42.42
C TYR A 356 24.99 -34.38 -43.76
N LYS A 357 26.23 -34.01 -44.07
CA LYS A 357 27.27 -34.91 -44.58
C LYS A 357 28.59 -34.53 -43.92
#